data_AF-A0A4R8GYC3-F1
#
_entry.id   AF-A0A4R8GYC3-F1
#
_cell.length_a   1.000
_cell.length_b   1.000
_cell.length_c   1.000
_cell.angle_alpha   90.00
_cell.angle_beta   90.00
_cell.angle_gamma   90.00
#
_symmetry.space_group_name_H-M   'P 1'
#
loop_
_entity.id
_entity.type
_entity.pdbx_description
1 polymer ?
#
loop_
_entity_poly.entity_id
_entity_poly.type
_entity_poly.pdbx_seq_one_letter_code
_entity_poly.pdbx_strand_id
1 'polypeptide(L)'
;MLIKQTRIINLSKLSYVDEGEVIRIAIDNLERFKDRLVEIGFKTPIKAGDTILPKTVGAVSNRNANGDYEIHRDQEKETCYRMIEWTYKQWAGRGKTVEVTDSTDKAYERYPRTFILPQSVELTVIEKDKKLMIISPEINFNQENKDIIVHIVNLFLEIFGECRVLNNKNQVIKIPEVIKLNWEVLPKGKMPWKKRKIQMKNFINRAKGTNKDVVEKRLEEINKFEPDFTAIGNGGFNGYIIHGFIDKSLYVLESIYTNNATYILENDWESISKLTKGQILNNDLHKERIIHTKSWYKKINELLNDIN
;
A
#
# COMPACT_ATOMS: atom_id res chain seq x y z
N MET A 1 30.61 4.27 -5.54
CA MET A 1 30.72 5.60 -4.89
C MET A 1 29.62 5.76 -3.85
N LEU A 2 29.87 6.47 -2.75
CA LEU A 2 28.87 6.80 -1.73
C LEU A 2 28.23 8.15 -2.02
N ILE A 3 26.90 8.20 -2.08
CA ILE A 3 26.11 9.41 -2.30
C ILE A 3 25.44 9.76 -0.97
N LYS A 4 25.75 10.95 -0.43
CA LYS A 4 25.17 11.52 0.80
C LYS A 4 24.58 12.88 0.50
N GLN A 5 23.29 12.94 0.20
CA GLN A 5 22.55 14.16 -0.14
C GLN A 5 21.09 14.03 0.31
N THR A 6 20.38 15.15 0.36
CA THR A 6 18.94 15.15 0.67
C THR A 6 18.11 14.61 -0.50
N ARG A 7 18.48 14.95 -1.73
CA ARG A 7 17.87 14.45 -2.98
C ARG A 7 18.77 14.75 -4.19
N ILE A 8 18.54 14.05 -5.29
CA ILE A 8 19.06 14.38 -6.62
C ILE A 8 17.91 14.80 -7.55
N ILE A 9 18.22 15.67 -8.51
CA ILE A 9 17.25 16.19 -9.50
C ILE A 9 17.52 15.61 -10.90
N ASN A 10 18.76 15.15 -11.14
CA ASN A 10 19.21 14.59 -12.40
C ASN A 10 20.33 13.56 -12.17
N LEU A 11 20.79 12.92 -13.24
CA LEU A 11 21.81 11.88 -13.21
C LEU A 11 23.25 12.40 -13.10
N SER A 12 23.49 13.71 -12.94
CA SER A 12 24.85 14.27 -12.87
C SER A 12 25.73 13.63 -11.79
N LYS A 13 25.11 13.18 -10.68
CA LYS A 13 25.79 12.49 -9.57
C LYS A 13 26.14 11.04 -9.87
N LEU A 14 25.69 10.51 -11.00
CA LEU A 14 26.00 9.18 -11.53
C LEU A 14 26.79 9.27 -12.84
N SER A 15 27.42 10.41 -13.14
CA SER A 15 28.22 10.62 -14.37
C SER A 15 29.42 9.69 -14.55
N TYR A 16 29.79 8.94 -13.51
CA TYR A 16 30.84 7.91 -13.56
C TYR A 16 30.33 6.53 -14.00
N VAL A 17 29.03 6.39 -14.24
CA VAL A 17 28.40 5.16 -14.76
C VAL A 17 28.26 5.34 -16.27
N ASP A 18 28.69 4.35 -17.04
CA ASP A 18 28.57 4.42 -18.50
C ASP A 18 27.11 4.17 -18.94
N GLU A 19 26.67 4.88 -19.98
CA GLU A 19 25.36 4.66 -20.62
C GLU A 19 25.22 3.19 -21.06
N GLY A 20 24.09 2.58 -20.74
CA GLY A 20 23.79 1.17 -21.01
C GLY A 20 24.25 0.18 -19.92
N GLU A 21 24.96 0.63 -18.87
CA GLU A 21 25.29 -0.25 -17.74
C GLU A 21 24.05 -0.67 -16.95
N VAL A 22 24.01 -1.93 -16.51
CA VAL A 22 23.04 -2.40 -15.53
C VAL A 22 23.52 -2.01 -14.14
N ILE A 23 22.71 -1.22 -13.42
CA ILE A 23 23.00 -0.76 -12.07
C ILE A 23 21.95 -1.21 -11.05
N ARG A 24 22.35 -1.20 -9.79
CA ARG A 24 21.48 -1.27 -8.62
C ARG A 24 21.86 -0.16 -7.64
N ILE A 25 20.87 0.38 -6.94
CA ILE A 25 21.10 1.26 -5.80
C ILE A 25 21.10 0.40 -4.53
N ALA A 26 22.06 0.63 -3.65
CA ALA A 26 22.28 -0.20 -2.48
C ALA A 26 22.60 0.60 -1.22
N ILE A 27 22.33 0.00 -0.08
CA ILE A 27 22.79 0.44 1.24
C ILE A 27 23.43 -0.73 1.97
N ASP A 28 24.53 -0.45 2.67
CA ASP A 28 25.26 -1.41 3.49
C ASP A 28 25.22 -1.01 4.97
N ASN A 29 25.85 -1.82 5.82
CA ASN A 29 25.97 -1.56 7.25
C ASN A 29 24.60 -1.29 7.92
N LEU A 30 23.68 -2.22 7.69
CA LEU A 30 22.27 -2.13 8.11
C LEU A 30 22.09 -1.92 9.63
N GLU A 31 23.11 -2.29 10.43
CA GLU A 31 23.15 -2.06 11.88
C GLU A 31 22.93 -0.59 12.27
N ARG A 32 23.33 0.36 11.41
CA ARG A 32 23.13 1.81 11.63
C ARG A 32 21.68 2.27 11.46
N PHE A 33 20.84 1.43 10.85
CA PHE A 33 19.51 1.81 10.38
C PHE A 33 18.40 0.94 10.99
N LYS A 34 18.65 0.22 12.10
CA LYS A 34 17.68 -0.72 12.71
C LYS A 34 16.27 -0.16 12.83
N ASP A 35 16.12 1.04 13.38
CA ASP A 35 14.81 1.66 13.57
C ASP A 35 14.14 1.99 12.23
N ARG A 36 14.92 2.50 11.27
CA ARG A 36 14.44 2.78 9.91
C ARG A 36 14.01 1.52 9.17
N LEU A 37 14.71 0.40 9.36
CA LEU A 37 14.38 -0.88 8.73
C LEU A 37 13.01 -1.40 9.19
N VAL A 38 12.73 -1.30 10.49
CA VAL A 38 11.42 -1.64 11.05
C VAL A 38 10.34 -0.68 10.54
N GLU A 39 10.65 0.62 10.50
CA GLU A 39 9.73 1.66 10.02
C GLU A 39 9.30 1.45 8.57
N ILE A 40 10.24 1.12 7.67
CA ILE A 40 9.93 0.87 6.26
C ILE A 40 9.25 -0.49 6.02
N GLY A 41 9.28 -1.40 7.00
CA GLY A 41 8.47 -2.62 6.99
C GLY A 41 9.23 -3.94 7.00
N PHE A 42 10.55 -3.96 7.22
CA PHE A 42 11.27 -5.21 7.44
C PHE A 42 10.91 -5.84 8.79
N LYS A 43 10.91 -7.17 8.84
CA LYS A 43 10.77 -7.93 10.08
C LYS A 43 12.12 -8.07 10.77
N THR A 44 12.12 -8.14 12.09
CA THR A 44 13.32 -8.41 12.89
C THR A 44 13.26 -9.85 13.42
N PRO A 45 14.31 -10.68 13.24
CA PRO A 45 15.54 -10.41 12.50
C PRO A 45 15.34 -10.42 10.97
N ILE A 46 16.12 -9.58 10.29
CA ILE A 46 16.12 -9.49 8.82
C ILE A 46 16.90 -10.67 8.24
N LYS A 47 16.42 -11.24 7.14
CA LYS A 47 17.06 -12.36 6.43
C LYS A 47 17.31 -12.01 4.97
N ALA A 48 18.33 -12.64 4.38
CA ALA A 48 18.53 -12.57 2.94
C ALA A 48 17.30 -13.15 2.21
N GLY A 49 16.81 -12.44 1.18
CA GLY A 49 15.58 -12.76 0.45
C GLY A 49 14.36 -11.98 0.91
N ASP A 50 14.37 -11.41 2.12
CA ASP A 50 13.30 -10.53 2.58
C ASP A 50 13.15 -9.36 1.61
N THR A 51 11.96 -9.24 1.04
CA THR A 51 11.62 -8.20 0.06
C THR A 51 10.37 -7.47 0.49
N ILE A 52 10.45 -6.14 0.47
CA ILE A 52 9.34 -5.27 0.85
C ILE A 52 9.16 -4.16 -0.19
N LEU A 53 7.92 -3.72 -0.36
CA LEU A 53 7.65 -2.38 -0.87
C LEU A 53 7.71 -1.41 0.32
N PRO A 54 8.65 -0.45 0.39
CA PRO A 54 8.81 0.40 1.57
C PRO A 54 7.55 1.15 1.98
N LYS A 55 7.25 1.17 3.28
CA LYS A 55 6.19 2.01 3.86
C LYS A 55 6.52 3.49 3.68
N THR A 56 5.48 4.32 3.71
CA THR A 56 5.60 5.78 3.61
C THR A 56 6.34 6.37 4.81
N VAL A 57 7.51 6.96 4.57
CA VAL A 57 8.30 7.76 5.54
C VAL A 57 8.26 9.24 5.17
N GLY A 58 8.24 9.55 3.88
CA GLY A 58 8.22 10.90 3.32
C GLY A 58 7.51 10.94 1.96
N ALA A 59 7.72 12.02 1.21
CA ALA A 59 7.02 12.24 -0.05
C ALA A 59 7.45 11.26 -1.15
N VAL A 60 8.73 10.86 -1.20
CA VAL A 60 9.25 9.96 -2.25
C VAL A 60 8.75 8.53 -2.02
N SER A 61 8.87 8.03 -0.80
CA SER A 61 8.31 6.73 -0.39
C SER A 61 6.78 6.72 -0.48
N ASN A 62 6.08 7.83 -0.19
CA ASN A 62 4.65 7.92 -0.45
C ASN A 62 4.32 7.73 -1.94
N ARG A 63 5.01 8.45 -2.83
CA ARG A 63 4.82 8.31 -4.28
C ARG A 63 5.18 6.92 -4.77
N ASN A 64 6.22 6.31 -4.19
CA ASN A 64 6.61 4.93 -4.48
C ASN A 64 5.49 3.93 -4.16
N ALA A 65 4.84 4.06 -3.00
CA ALA A 65 3.88 3.08 -2.51
C ALA A 65 2.43 3.36 -2.99
N ASN A 66 2.05 4.63 -3.08
CA ASN A 66 0.66 5.07 -3.30
C ASN A 66 0.42 5.79 -4.62
N GLY A 67 1.46 6.18 -5.35
CA GLY A 67 1.34 7.02 -6.53
C GLY A 67 1.22 8.50 -6.16
N ASP A 68 0.82 9.30 -7.12
CA ASP A 68 0.66 10.75 -6.97
C ASP A 68 -0.59 11.24 -7.71
N TYR A 69 -0.86 12.54 -7.64
CA TYR A 69 -1.93 13.17 -8.39
C TYR A 69 -1.42 14.43 -9.08
N GLU A 70 -1.66 14.52 -10.38
CA GLU A 70 -1.61 15.80 -11.09
C GLU A 70 -2.91 16.56 -10.81
N ILE A 71 -2.81 17.79 -10.32
CA ILE A 71 -3.96 18.61 -9.94
C ILE A 71 -4.18 19.68 -11.02
N HIS A 72 -5.32 19.58 -11.73
CA HIS A 72 -5.71 20.48 -12.82
C HIS A 72 -6.37 21.74 -12.24
N ARG A 73 -5.53 22.69 -11.78
CA ARG A 73 -5.98 23.95 -11.16
C ARG A 73 -6.55 24.96 -12.18
N ASP A 74 -6.31 24.69 -13.45
CA ASP A 74 -6.82 25.40 -14.62
C ASP A 74 -8.28 25.05 -14.94
N GLN A 75 -8.84 23.98 -14.37
CA GLN A 75 -10.20 23.52 -14.59
C GLN A 75 -11.15 23.90 -13.45
N GLU A 76 -12.44 23.94 -13.75
CA GLU A 76 -13.49 24.14 -12.74
C GLU A 76 -13.50 23.01 -11.71
N LYS A 77 -13.88 23.33 -10.47
CA LYS A 77 -13.94 22.33 -9.41
C LYS A 77 -15.08 21.34 -9.66
N GLU A 78 -14.80 20.08 -9.40
CA GLU A 78 -15.79 19.00 -9.38
C GLU A 78 -16.37 18.82 -7.97
N THR A 79 -17.65 18.46 -7.89
CA THR A 79 -18.26 18.00 -6.64
C THR A 79 -17.95 16.54 -6.43
N CYS A 80 -17.34 16.23 -5.29
CA CYS A 80 -17.01 14.88 -4.85
C CYS A 80 -17.71 14.56 -3.54
N TYR A 81 -17.80 13.28 -3.21
CA TYR A 81 -18.44 12.78 -2.00
C TYR A 81 -17.46 11.97 -1.17
N ARG A 82 -17.61 12.06 0.16
CA ARG A 82 -16.94 11.18 1.11
C ARG A 82 -17.94 10.62 2.10
N MET A 83 -17.83 9.34 2.41
CA MET A 83 -18.66 8.72 3.44
C MET A 83 -18.25 9.19 4.84
N ILE A 84 -19.25 9.52 5.67
CA ILE A 84 -19.11 9.91 7.08
C ILE A 84 -20.14 9.17 7.92
N GLU A 85 -19.89 9.09 9.23
CA GLU A 85 -20.94 8.76 10.19
C GLU A 85 -21.69 10.01 10.62
N TRP A 86 -23.01 9.90 10.71
CA TRP A 86 -23.89 10.97 11.19
C TRP A 86 -24.86 10.43 12.23
N THR A 87 -24.79 10.96 13.45
CA THR A 87 -25.72 10.64 14.55
C THR A 87 -26.83 11.68 14.61
N TYR A 88 -28.08 11.23 14.61
CA TYR A 88 -29.26 12.08 14.73
C TYR A 88 -30.35 11.42 15.57
N LYS A 89 -31.29 12.24 16.06
CA LYS A 89 -32.47 11.74 16.80
C LYS A 89 -33.56 11.36 15.81
N GLN A 90 -33.84 10.07 15.69
CA GLN A 90 -34.98 9.55 14.93
C GLN A 90 -36.20 9.43 15.84
N TRP A 91 -37.37 9.78 15.34
CA TRP A 91 -38.62 9.59 16.06
C TRP A 91 -38.97 8.10 16.19
N ALA A 92 -39.26 7.65 17.42
CA ALA A 92 -39.60 6.26 17.76
C ALA A 92 -41.07 6.09 18.21
N GLY A 93 -41.90 7.11 17.99
CA GLY A 93 -43.30 7.11 18.41
C GLY A 93 -43.53 7.56 19.86
N ARG A 94 -44.78 7.93 20.17
CA ARG A 94 -45.26 8.29 21.52
C ARG A 94 -44.39 9.32 22.27
N GLY A 95 -43.95 10.39 21.60
CA GLY A 95 -43.14 11.42 22.27
C GLY A 95 -41.66 11.07 22.39
N LYS A 96 -41.21 9.89 21.92
CA LYS A 96 -39.86 9.41 22.13
C LYS A 96 -39.03 9.53 20.86
N THR A 97 -37.76 9.89 21.06
CA THR A 97 -36.72 9.82 20.03
C THR A 97 -35.67 8.80 20.43
N VAL A 98 -35.10 8.11 19.45
CA VAL A 98 -33.93 7.24 19.61
C VAL A 98 -32.75 7.85 18.84
N GLU A 99 -31.55 7.75 19.39
CA GLU A 99 -30.35 8.14 18.66
C GLU A 99 -30.00 7.05 17.64
N VAL A 100 -29.78 7.48 16.40
CA VAL A 100 -29.44 6.61 15.28
C VAL A 100 -28.20 7.17 14.63
N THR A 101 -27.22 6.30 14.38
CA THR A 101 -26.00 6.63 13.65
C THR A 101 -26.00 5.89 12.32
N ASP A 102 -26.02 6.62 11.22
CA ASP A 102 -26.00 6.08 9.86
C ASP A 102 -24.81 6.61 9.06
N SER A 103 -24.39 5.83 8.07
CA SER A 103 -23.37 6.26 7.10
C SER A 103 -24.03 7.12 6.01
N THR A 104 -23.50 8.31 5.78
CA THR A 104 -23.99 9.25 4.79
C THR A 104 -22.87 9.89 3.98
N ASP A 105 -23.21 10.51 2.86
CA ASP A 105 -22.26 11.18 1.98
C ASP A 105 -22.18 12.67 2.28
N LYS A 106 -20.96 13.18 2.48
CA LYS A 106 -20.68 14.61 2.56
C LYS A 106 -20.08 15.09 1.25
N ALA A 107 -20.80 15.98 0.56
CA ALA A 107 -20.31 16.66 -0.63
C ALA A 107 -19.17 17.63 -0.27
N TYR A 108 -18.19 17.75 -1.17
CA TYR A 108 -17.12 18.73 -1.11
C TYR A 108 -16.60 19.02 -2.53
N GLU A 109 -16.10 20.23 -2.75
CA GLU A 109 -15.53 20.61 -4.04
C GLU A 109 -14.01 20.43 -4.05
N ARG A 110 -13.47 20.00 -5.19
CA ARG A 110 -12.03 19.92 -5.42
C ARG A 110 -11.70 20.17 -6.89
N TYR A 111 -10.46 20.57 -7.17
CA TYR A 111 -9.96 20.56 -8.55
C TYR A 111 -9.87 19.12 -9.08
N PRO A 112 -10.21 18.89 -10.36
CA PRO A 112 -10.00 17.61 -11.04
C PRO A 112 -8.55 17.16 -10.92
N ARG A 113 -8.34 15.84 -10.88
CA ARG A 113 -7.01 15.26 -10.71
C ARG A 113 -6.82 14.02 -11.57
N THR A 114 -5.66 13.92 -12.22
CA THR A 114 -5.23 12.69 -12.87
C THR A 114 -4.36 11.89 -11.90
N PHE A 115 -4.71 10.63 -11.68
CA PHE A 115 -3.91 9.75 -10.84
C PHE A 115 -2.65 9.30 -11.58
N ILE A 116 -1.50 9.52 -10.94
CA ILE A 116 -0.20 9.06 -11.41
C ILE A 116 0.12 7.76 -10.69
N LEU A 117 0.38 6.71 -11.47
CA LEU A 117 0.60 5.37 -10.95
C LEU A 117 1.87 5.29 -10.07
N PRO A 118 1.85 4.47 -9.00
CA PRO A 118 3.03 4.24 -8.16
C PRO A 118 4.14 3.50 -8.90
N GLN A 119 5.37 3.98 -8.75
CA GLN A 119 6.57 3.30 -9.26
C GLN A 119 6.81 1.92 -8.61
N SER A 120 6.30 1.70 -7.40
CA SER A 120 6.28 0.40 -6.71
C SER A 120 7.64 -0.30 -6.61
N VAL A 121 8.71 0.47 -6.41
CA VAL A 121 10.07 -0.07 -6.25
C VAL A 121 10.15 -0.87 -4.95
N GLU A 122 10.38 -2.17 -5.07
CA GLU A 122 10.62 -3.09 -3.96
C GLU A 122 12.11 -3.10 -3.59
N LEU A 123 12.40 -3.22 -2.30
CA LEU A 123 13.75 -3.33 -1.75
C LEU A 123 13.99 -4.75 -1.26
N THR A 124 15.10 -5.35 -1.68
CA THR A 124 15.46 -6.74 -1.37
C THR A 124 16.70 -6.79 -0.49
N VAL A 125 16.67 -7.61 0.55
CA VAL A 125 17.85 -7.90 1.37
C VAL A 125 18.66 -9.00 0.69
N ILE A 126 19.95 -8.75 0.52
CA ILE A 126 20.92 -9.73 0.02
C ILE A 126 22.04 -9.91 1.04
N GLU A 127 22.69 -11.06 0.99
CA GLU A 127 23.95 -11.29 1.69
C GLU A 127 25.11 -11.19 0.70
N LYS A 128 26.11 -10.37 1.04
CA LYS A 128 27.33 -10.20 0.27
C LYS A 128 28.51 -10.17 1.22
N ASP A 129 29.51 -11.02 0.99
CA ASP A 129 30.72 -11.12 1.82
C ASP A 129 30.40 -11.29 3.33
N LYS A 130 29.40 -12.13 3.64
CA LYS A 130 28.87 -12.36 5.01
C LYS A 130 28.24 -11.13 5.68
N LYS A 131 27.87 -10.12 4.90
CA LYS A 131 27.20 -8.90 5.37
C LYS A 131 25.88 -8.71 4.64
N LEU A 132 24.84 -8.37 5.38
CA LEU A 132 23.55 -8.03 4.79
C LEU A 132 23.59 -6.63 4.19
N MET A 133 22.94 -6.49 3.03
CA MET A 133 22.77 -5.24 2.29
C MET A 133 21.35 -5.18 1.74
N ILE A 134 20.84 -3.98 1.49
CA ILE A 134 19.57 -3.79 0.78
C ILE A 134 19.84 -3.22 -0.59
N ILE A 135 19.18 -3.77 -1.61
CA ILE A 135 19.32 -3.38 -3.00
C ILE A 135 17.97 -3.03 -3.63
N SER A 136 18.02 -2.15 -4.63
CA SER A 136 16.93 -1.93 -5.60
C SER A 136 16.89 -3.05 -6.64
N PRO A 137 15.82 -3.13 -7.46
CA PRO A 137 15.83 -3.90 -8.69
C PRO A 137 16.94 -3.43 -9.64
N GLU A 138 17.30 -4.29 -10.59
CA GLU A 138 18.20 -3.91 -11.69
C GLU A 138 17.55 -2.87 -12.58
N ILE A 139 18.36 -1.92 -13.05
CA ILE A 139 17.92 -0.94 -14.02
C ILE A 139 19.05 -0.60 -14.99
N ASN A 140 18.69 -0.48 -16.28
CA ASN A 140 19.62 0.00 -17.29
C ASN A 140 19.82 1.50 -17.10
N PHE A 141 21.07 1.92 -16.93
CA PHE A 141 21.45 3.31 -16.83
C PHE A 141 21.36 3.96 -18.21
N ASN A 142 20.21 4.59 -18.50
CA ASN A 142 20.00 5.30 -19.74
C ASN A 142 19.04 6.49 -19.57
N GLN A 143 18.93 7.32 -20.60
CA GLN A 143 18.07 8.51 -20.54
C GLN A 143 16.57 8.18 -20.46
N GLU A 144 16.12 7.05 -21.00
CA GLU A 144 14.72 6.60 -20.91
C GLU A 144 14.33 6.28 -19.46
N ASN A 145 15.25 5.66 -18.71
CA ASN A 145 15.08 5.31 -17.31
C ASN A 145 15.44 6.45 -16.34
N LYS A 146 15.71 7.65 -16.84
CA LYS A 146 16.17 8.77 -16.02
C LYS A 146 15.26 9.02 -14.81
N ASP A 147 13.96 9.10 -15.01
CA ASP A 147 13.01 9.47 -13.96
C ASP A 147 12.90 8.38 -12.88
N ILE A 148 12.88 7.11 -13.29
CA ILE A 148 12.85 5.99 -12.36
C ILE A 148 14.19 5.84 -11.62
N ILE A 149 15.35 6.07 -12.26
CA ILE A 149 16.66 6.06 -11.58
C ILE A 149 16.71 7.18 -10.53
N VAL A 150 16.29 8.40 -10.89
CA VAL A 150 16.20 9.53 -9.95
C VAL A 150 15.27 9.20 -8.79
N HIS A 151 14.13 8.57 -9.06
CA HIS A 151 13.18 8.12 -8.03
C HIS A 151 13.80 7.08 -7.09
N ILE A 152 14.46 6.04 -7.61
CA ILE A 152 15.11 5.00 -6.79
C ILE A 152 16.19 5.62 -5.90
N VAL A 153 17.06 6.47 -6.46
CA VAL A 153 18.10 7.13 -5.65
C VAL A 153 17.47 7.98 -4.55
N ASN A 154 16.45 8.79 -4.89
CA ASN A 154 15.75 9.62 -3.91
C ASN A 154 15.00 8.81 -2.86
N LEU A 155 14.51 7.61 -3.20
CA LEU A 155 13.89 6.70 -2.26
C LEU A 155 14.90 6.25 -1.20
N PHE A 156 16.10 5.84 -1.62
CA PHE A 156 17.16 5.47 -0.66
C PHE A 156 17.65 6.68 0.15
N LEU A 157 17.81 7.85 -0.46
CA LEU A 157 18.22 9.06 0.25
C LEU A 157 17.16 9.51 1.28
N GLU A 158 15.87 9.40 0.96
CA GLU A 158 14.80 9.72 1.92
C GLU A 158 14.77 8.76 3.11
N ILE A 159 15.00 7.46 2.88
CA ILE A 159 14.94 6.43 3.91
C ILE A 159 16.22 6.39 4.77
N PHE A 160 17.38 6.39 4.13
CA PHE A 160 18.68 6.12 4.77
C PHE A 160 19.60 7.35 4.85
N GLY A 161 19.32 8.42 4.11
CA GLY A 161 20.19 9.60 4.00
C GLY A 161 21.46 9.36 3.16
N GLU A 162 21.70 8.12 2.74
CA GLU A 162 22.85 7.75 1.93
C GLU A 162 22.53 6.53 1.04
N CYS A 163 23.25 6.41 -0.07
CA CYS A 163 23.17 5.23 -0.94
C CYS A 163 24.46 5.02 -1.74
N ARG A 164 24.59 3.85 -2.35
CA ARG A 164 25.68 3.51 -3.27
C ARG A 164 25.11 2.98 -4.56
N VAL A 165 25.81 3.25 -5.66
CA VAL A 165 25.53 2.59 -6.94
C VAL A 165 26.43 1.38 -7.06
N LEU A 166 25.84 0.23 -7.33
CA LEU A 166 26.51 -1.01 -7.70
C LEU A 166 26.31 -1.22 -9.21
N ASN A 167 27.37 -1.57 -9.92
CA ASN A 167 27.29 -1.97 -11.32
C ASN A 167 27.61 -3.46 -11.47
N ASN A 168 27.05 -4.08 -12.52
CA ASN A 168 27.26 -5.49 -12.81
C ASN A 168 28.67 -5.81 -13.34
N LYS A 169 29.55 -4.80 -13.50
CA LYS A 169 30.87 -4.96 -14.11
C LYS A 169 31.83 -5.88 -13.32
N ASN A 170 31.65 -6.07 -12.00
CA ASN A 170 32.65 -6.82 -11.21
C ASN A 170 32.15 -7.96 -10.32
N GLN A 171 30.86 -8.10 -10.00
CA GLN A 171 30.42 -9.20 -9.11
C GLN A 171 28.97 -9.61 -9.38
N VAL A 172 28.75 -10.91 -9.63
CA VAL A 172 27.41 -11.51 -9.75
C VAL A 172 26.72 -11.43 -8.39
N ILE A 173 25.70 -10.59 -8.29
CA ILE A 173 24.82 -10.54 -7.12
C ILE A 173 23.80 -11.66 -7.27
N LYS A 174 23.99 -12.77 -6.53
CA LYS A 174 22.96 -13.81 -6.45
C LYS A 174 21.84 -13.31 -5.55
N ILE A 175 20.67 -13.07 -6.15
CA ILE A 175 19.46 -12.79 -5.39
C ILE A 175 18.96 -14.15 -4.87
N PRO A 176 18.81 -14.33 -3.54
CA PRO A 176 18.17 -15.51 -2.98
C PRO A 176 16.70 -15.56 -3.39
N GLU A 177 16.02 -16.68 -3.11
CA GLU A 177 14.57 -16.76 -3.34
C GLU A 177 13.84 -15.64 -2.59
N VAL A 178 13.03 -14.88 -3.33
CA VAL A 178 12.39 -13.66 -2.84
C VAL A 178 11.21 -14.01 -1.94
N ILE A 179 11.26 -13.55 -0.69
CA ILE A 179 10.18 -13.70 0.29
C ILE A 179 9.48 -12.34 0.41
N LYS A 180 8.30 -12.21 -0.22
CA LYS A 180 7.50 -10.98 -0.14
C LYS A 180 6.78 -10.88 1.20
N LEU A 181 7.01 -9.78 1.92
CA LEU A 181 6.39 -9.52 3.23
C LEU A 181 5.21 -8.54 3.16
N ASN A 182 4.50 -8.51 2.03
CA ASN A 182 3.43 -7.55 1.76
C ASN A 182 2.15 -7.81 2.60
N TRP A 183 2.01 -8.99 3.19
CA TRP A 183 0.80 -9.36 3.93
C TRP A 183 1.14 -10.05 5.26
N GLU A 184 0.32 -9.78 6.28
CA GLU A 184 0.29 -10.49 7.54
C GLU A 184 -1.06 -11.20 7.67
N VAL A 185 -1.09 -12.51 7.39
CA VAL A 185 -2.30 -13.31 7.50
C VAL A 185 -2.64 -13.52 8.98
N LEU A 186 -3.83 -13.07 9.38
CA LEU A 186 -4.38 -13.27 10.73
C LEU A 186 -4.81 -14.73 10.91
N PRO A 187 -5.03 -15.20 12.16
CA PRO A 187 -5.49 -16.56 12.41
C PRO A 187 -6.68 -16.93 11.51
N LYS A 188 -6.50 -18.01 10.75
CA LYS A 188 -7.52 -18.51 9.81
C LYS A 188 -8.77 -18.96 10.56
N GLY A 189 -9.89 -18.92 9.84
CA GLY A 189 -11.18 -19.40 10.34
C GLY A 189 -12.22 -18.29 10.40
N LYS A 190 -13.47 -18.73 10.24
CA LYS A 190 -14.66 -17.91 10.43
C LYS A 190 -14.73 -17.48 11.89
N MET A 191 -14.93 -16.19 12.13
CA MET A 191 -15.03 -15.68 13.48
C MET A 191 -15.99 -14.48 13.59
N PRO A 192 -16.70 -14.35 14.72
CA PRO A 192 -17.55 -13.19 14.96
C PRO A 192 -16.74 -11.89 14.94
N TRP A 193 -17.37 -10.82 14.45
CA TRP A 193 -16.75 -9.50 14.32
C TRP A 193 -16.07 -9.02 15.61
N LYS A 194 -16.71 -9.25 16.78
CA LYS A 194 -16.14 -8.88 18.09
C LYS A 194 -14.72 -9.45 18.31
N LYS A 195 -14.47 -10.70 17.91
CA LYS A 195 -13.15 -11.33 18.02
C LYS A 195 -12.19 -10.78 16.98
N ARG A 196 -12.64 -10.66 15.72
CA ARG A 196 -11.81 -10.15 14.62
C ARG A 196 -11.36 -8.70 14.84
N LYS A 197 -12.26 -7.84 15.33
CA LYS A 197 -11.98 -6.45 15.71
C LYS A 197 -10.86 -6.33 16.73
N ILE A 198 -10.76 -7.25 17.70
CA ILE A 198 -9.67 -7.24 18.70
C ILE A 198 -8.32 -7.47 18.03
N GLN A 199 -8.24 -8.43 17.11
CA GLN A 199 -7.00 -8.74 16.37
C GLN A 199 -6.58 -7.56 15.48
N MET A 200 -7.54 -6.83 14.91
CA MET A 200 -7.28 -5.71 14.01
C MET A 200 -7.23 -4.35 14.71
N LYS A 201 -7.42 -4.30 16.03
CA LYS A 201 -7.60 -3.05 16.80
C LYS A 201 -6.47 -2.06 16.57
N ASN A 202 -5.23 -2.53 16.63
CA ASN A 202 -4.06 -1.68 16.42
C ASN A 202 -4.00 -1.11 15.00
N PHE A 203 -4.44 -1.89 14.02
CA PHE A 203 -4.47 -1.47 12.62
C PHE A 203 -5.58 -0.46 12.35
N ILE A 204 -6.80 -0.71 12.86
CA ILE A 204 -7.97 0.17 12.73
C ILE A 204 -7.73 1.50 13.44
N ASN A 205 -7.05 1.50 14.59
CA ASN A 205 -6.71 2.71 15.34
C ASN A 205 -5.82 3.70 14.56
N ARG A 206 -5.25 3.30 13.42
CA ARG A 206 -4.49 4.20 12.53
C ARG A 206 -5.41 5.07 11.67
N ALA A 207 -6.69 4.71 11.54
CA ALA A 207 -7.69 5.57 10.93
C ALA A 207 -7.91 6.83 11.81
N LYS A 208 -7.99 8.00 11.18
CA LYS A 208 -8.06 9.29 11.88
C LYS A 208 -9.50 9.78 12.04
N GLY A 209 -9.81 10.32 13.22
CA GLY A 209 -11.07 11.04 13.50
C GLY A 209 -12.32 10.20 13.27
N THR A 210 -13.38 10.85 12.78
CA THR A 210 -14.69 10.23 12.50
C THR A 210 -14.66 9.17 11.40
N ASN A 211 -13.57 9.05 10.62
CA ASN A 211 -13.42 7.99 9.64
C ASN A 211 -13.26 6.61 10.30
N LYS A 212 -12.82 6.55 11.56
CA LYS A 212 -12.63 5.29 12.26
C LYS A 212 -13.94 4.50 12.37
N ASP A 213 -15.03 5.16 12.73
CA ASP A 213 -16.33 4.51 12.90
C ASP A 213 -16.87 4.00 11.57
N VAL A 214 -16.68 4.79 10.49
CA VAL A 214 -17.03 4.38 9.12
C VAL A 214 -16.24 3.14 8.71
N VAL A 215 -14.92 3.12 8.94
CA VAL A 215 -14.05 1.98 8.64
C VAL A 215 -14.49 0.75 9.43
N GLU A 216 -14.78 0.89 10.72
CA GLU A 216 -15.24 -0.22 11.56
C GLU A 216 -16.56 -0.80 11.03
N LYS A 217 -17.54 0.03 10.67
CA LYS A 217 -18.81 -0.43 10.09
C LYS A 217 -18.62 -1.17 8.76
N ARG A 218 -17.74 -0.68 7.88
CA ARG A 218 -17.45 -1.36 6.61
C ARG A 218 -16.79 -2.72 6.83
N LEU A 219 -15.82 -2.81 7.73
CA LEU A 219 -15.17 -4.08 8.08
C LEU A 219 -16.14 -5.05 8.75
N GLU A 220 -17.05 -4.54 9.60
CA GLU A 220 -18.13 -5.33 10.18
C GLU A 220 -19.07 -5.88 9.11
N GLU A 221 -19.45 -5.05 8.13
CA GLU A 221 -20.30 -5.45 7.00
C GLU A 221 -19.68 -6.59 6.20
N ILE A 222 -18.40 -6.47 5.81
CA ILE A 222 -17.70 -7.54 5.08
C ILE A 222 -17.61 -8.80 5.95
N ASN A 223 -17.40 -8.67 7.26
CA ASN A 223 -17.30 -9.81 8.15
C ASN A 223 -18.62 -10.60 8.30
N LYS A 224 -19.79 -10.01 7.98
CA LYS A 224 -21.08 -10.73 7.98
C LYS A 224 -21.10 -11.89 6.98
N PHE A 225 -20.28 -11.82 5.94
CA PHE A 225 -20.13 -12.84 4.91
C PHE A 225 -19.16 -13.96 5.31
N GLU A 226 -18.64 -13.94 6.54
CA GLU A 226 -17.79 -14.98 7.11
C GLU A 226 -16.56 -15.32 6.26
N PRO A 227 -15.64 -14.36 6.02
CA PRO A 227 -14.44 -14.64 5.24
C PRO A 227 -13.59 -15.75 5.89
N ASP A 228 -13.01 -16.61 5.05
CA ASP A 228 -12.19 -17.75 5.46
C ASP A 228 -10.94 -17.30 6.22
N PHE A 229 -10.37 -16.18 5.80
CA PHE A 229 -9.27 -15.53 6.49
C PHE A 229 -9.30 -14.02 6.30
N THR A 230 -8.52 -13.34 7.15
CA THR A 230 -8.21 -11.93 6.98
C THR A 230 -6.70 -11.74 6.96
N ALA A 231 -6.22 -10.81 6.15
CA ALA A 231 -4.81 -10.42 6.15
C ALA A 231 -4.68 -8.90 6.26
N ILE A 232 -3.63 -8.46 6.94
CA ILE A 232 -3.26 -7.07 7.10
C ILE A 232 -2.19 -6.73 6.05
N GLY A 233 -2.40 -5.65 5.30
CA GLY A 233 -1.43 -5.15 4.35
C GLY A 233 -0.23 -4.49 5.02
N ASN A 234 0.96 -4.87 4.57
CA ASN A 234 2.25 -4.28 4.88
C ASN A 234 2.82 -3.58 3.63
N GLY A 235 3.87 -2.78 3.82
CA GLY A 235 4.52 -2.09 2.72
C GLY A 235 3.59 -1.21 1.90
N GLY A 236 3.50 -1.41 0.59
CA GLY A 236 2.58 -0.65 -0.29
C GLY A 236 1.10 -0.99 -0.17
N PHE A 237 0.75 -2.02 0.60
CA PHE A 237 -0.64 -2.25 1.06
C PHE A 237 -0.86 -1.76 2.48
N ASN A 238 0.06 -0.99 3.05
CA ASN A 238 -0.13 -0.38 4.35
C ASN A 238 -1.44 0.41 4.37
N GLY A 239 -2.39 -0.04 5.18
CA GLY A 239 -3.73 0.55 5.27
C GLY A 239 -4.83 -0.23 4.55
N TYR A 240 -4.52 -1.37 3.94
CA TYR A 240 -5.51 -2.31 3.40
C TYR A 240 -5.66 -3.53 4.29
N ILE A 241 -6.89 -4.03 4.38
CA ILE A 241 -7.26 -5.30 5.00
C ILE A 241 -7.84 -6.18 3.92
N ILE A 242 -7.37 -7.41 3.82
CA ILE A 242 -7.93 -8.41 2.91
C ILE A 242 -8.91 -9.28 3.66
N HIS A 243 -10.08 -9.48 3.07
CA HIS A 243 -11.01 -10.53 3.43
C HIS A 243 -11.04 -11.53 2.28
N GLY A 244 -10.56 -12.75 2.55
CA GLY A 244 -10.48 -13.81 1.55
C GLY A 244 -11.67 -14.74 1.62
N PHE A 245 -12.30 -14.97 0.47
CA PHE A 245 -13.39 -15.92 0.24
C PHE A 245 -12.86 -16.98 -0.74
N ILE A 246 -12.24 -18.03 -0.19
CA ILE A 246 -11.44 -19.01 -0.93
C ILE A 246 -12.30 -19.77 -1.93
N ASP A 247 -13.47 -20.24 -1.49
CA ASP A 247 -14.41 -21.00 -2.34
C ASP A 247 -14.92 -20.20 -3.54
N LYS A 248 -14.88 -18.86 -3.42
CA LYS A 248 -15.31 -17.92 -4.47
C LYS A 248 -14.14 -17.36 -5.28
N SER A 249 -12.90 -17.76 -4.96
CA SER A 249 -11.68 -17.14 -5.50
C SER A 249 -11.69 -15.60 -5.42
N LEU A 250 -12.33 -15.05 -4.39
CA LEU A 250 -12.64 -13.62 -4.30
C LEU A 250 -12.00 -12.99 -3.07
N TYR A 251 -11.36 -11.83 -3.25
CA TYR A 251 -10.62 -11.14 -2.21
C TYR A 251 -11.00 -9.66 -2.17
N VAL A 252 -11.50 -9.23 -1.02
CA VAL A 252 -11.92 -7.84 -0.78
C VAL A 252 -10.81 -7.10 -0.04
N LEU A 253 -10.18 -6.15 -0.73
CA LEU A 253 -9.12 -5.27 -0.20
C LEU A 253 -9.75 -3.97 0.28
N GLU A 254 -10.06 -3.89 1.57
CA GLU A 254 -10.71 -2.74 2.20
C GLU A 254 -9.69 -1.76 2.80
N SER A 255 -9.81 -0.47 2.44
CA SER A 255 -8.90 0.58 2.91
C SER A 255 -9.38 1.27 4.18
N ILE A 256 -8.48 1.47 5.15
CA ILE A 256 -8.76 2.26 6.36
C ILE A 256 -8.62 3.78 6.16
N TYR A 257 -8.18 4.21 4.97
CA TYR A 257 -7.92 5.62 4.68
C TYR A 257 -9.08 6.25 3.92
N THR A 258 -9.37 7.51 4.25
CA THR A 258 -10.31 8.32 3.46
C THR A 258 -9.77 8.54 2.04
N ASN A 259 -10.69 8.77 1.09
CA ASN A 259 -10.37 9.00 -0.32
C ASN A 259 -9.61 7.86 -1.01
N ASN A 260 -9.64 6.65 -0.43
CA ASN A 260 -9.24 5.42 -1.10
C ASN A 260 -10.49 4.65 -1.56
N ALA A 261 -10.30 3.46 -2.09
CA ALA A 261 -11.34 2.58 -2.59
C ALA A 261 -11.16 1.17 -2.02
N THR A 262 -12.23 0.39 -2.07
CA THR A 262 -12.18 -1.07 -1.92
C THR A 262 -11.86 -1.68 -3.27
N TYR A 263 -10.92 -2.62 -3.32
CA TYR A 263 -10.63 -3.38 -4.53
C TYR A 263 -11.14 -4.81 -4.39
N ILE A 264 -11.75 -5.32 -5.44
CA ILE A 264 -12.22 -6.70 -5.54
C ILE A 264 -11.28 -7.40 -6.51
N LEU A 265 -10.63 -8.47 -6.06
CA LEU A 265 -9.77 -9.31 -6.89
C LEU A 265 -10.41 -10.69 -7.01
N GLU A 266 -10.36 -11.25 -8.22
CA GLU A 266 -10.85 -12.60 -8.52
C GLU A 266 -9.70 -13.42 -9.11
N ASN A 267 -9.05 -14.21 -8.25
CA ASN A 267 -7.90 -15.05 -8.60
C ASN A 267 -7.62 -16.04 -7.46
N ASP A 268 -6.48 -16.73 -7.45
CA ASP A 268 -6.02 -17.44 -6.27
C ASP A 268 -5.19 -16.54 -5.33
N TRP A 269 -5.17 -16.87 -4.04
CA TRP A 269 -4.44 -16.10 -3.02
C TRP A 269 -2.93 -16.07 -3.27
N GLU A 270 -2.35 -17.15 -3.78
CA GLU A 270 -0.91 -17.22 -4.00
C GLU A 270 -0.49 -16.18 -5.04
N SER A 271 -1.25 -16.06 -6.13
CA SER A 271 -1.07 -15.03 -7.15
C SER A 271 -1.25 -13.63 -6.58
N ILE A 272 -2.35 -13.37 -5.87
CA ILE A 272 -2.66 -12.03 -5.30
C ILE A 272 -1.62 -11.60 -4.27
N SER A 273 -1.19 -12.52 -3.41
CA SER A 273 -0.25 -12.22 -2.33
C SER A 273 1.13 -11.78 -2.84
N LYS A 274 1.48 -12.14 -4.08
CA LYS A 274 2.73 -11.77 -4.76
C LYS A 274 2.67 -10.41 -5.46
N LEU A 275 1.46 -9.89 -5.73
CA LEU A 275 1.29 -8.60 -6.42
C LEU A 275 1.61 -7.43 -5.49
N THR A 276 2.11 -6.34 -6.06
CA THR A 276 2.15 -5.02 -5.42
C THR A 276 0.88 -4.24 -5.75
N LYS A 277 0.60 -3.19 -4.96
CA LYS A 277 -0.54 -2.31 -5.23
C LYS A 277 -0.41 -1.66 -6.61
N GLY A 278 0.79 -1.26 -7.02
CA GLY A 278 1.02 -0.74 -8.37
C GLY A 278 0.74 -1.78 -9.44
N GLN A 279 1.10 -3.05 -9.26
CA GLN A 279 0.76 -4.08 -10.24
C GLN A 279 -0.75 -4.27 -10.39
N ILE A 280 -1.52 -4.22 -9.29
CA ILE A 280 -2.98 -4.29 -9.35
C ILE A 280 -3.57 -3.10 -10.13
N LEU A 281 -3.01 -1.90 -9.93
CA LEU A 281 -3.51 -0.67 -10.55
C LEU A 281 -3.05 -0.51 -12.01
N ASN A 282 -1.79 -0.86 -12.30
CA ASN A 282 -1.17 -0.67 -13.62
C ASN A 282 -1.70 -1.66 -14.66
N ASN A 283 -2.04 -2.87 -14.23
CA ASN A 283 -2.47 -3.96 -15.12
C ASN A 283 -3.99 -4.20 -15.08
N ASP A 284 -4.74 -3.29 -14.44
CA ASP A 284 -6.21 -3.39 -14.28
C ASP A 284 -6.68 -4.75 -13.74
N LEU A 285 -5.93 -5.34 -12.80
CA LEU A 285 -6.16 -6.70 -12.30
C LEU A 285 -7.33 -6.79 -11.31
N HIS A 286 -8.03 -5.70 -11.08
CA HIS A 286 -9.15 -5.66 -10.16
C HIS A 286 -10.45 -5.89 -10.93
N LYS A 287 -11.27 -6.81 -10.43
CA LYS A 287 -12.63 -7.05 -10.94
C LYS A 287 -13.49 -5.80 -10.78
N GLU A 288 -13.39 -5.15 -9.62
CA GLU A 288 -14.11 -3.91 -9.35
C GLU A 288 -13.34 -3.01 -8.37
N ARG A 289 -13.46 -1.70 -8.57
CA ARG A 289 -12.96 -0.66 -7.66
C ARG A 289 -14.14 0.15 -7.12
N ILE A 290 -14.44 -0.02 -5.83
CA ILE A 290 -15.61 0.61 -5.19
C ILE A 290 -15.17 1.81 -4.36
N ILE A 291 -15.68 2.99 -4.72
CA ILE A 291 -15.46 4.23 -3.96
C ILE A 291 -16.30 4.22 -2.68
N HIS A 292 -15.72 4.65 -1.57
CA HIS A 292 -16.41 4.77 -0.27
C HIS A 292 -17.45 5.90 -0.26
N THR A 293 -18.63 5.57 -0.78
CA THR A 293 -19.87 6.38 -0.75
C THR A 293 -20.97 5.59 -0.05
N LYS A 294 -22.14 6.18 0.21
CA LYS A 294 -23.29 5.45 0.80
C LYS A 294 -23.70 4.22 -0.02
N SER A 295 -23.51 4.25 -1.34
CA SER A 295 -23.78 3.11 -2.23
C SER A 295 -22.86 1.91 -2.00
N TRP A 296 -21.76 2.09 -1.27
CA TRP A 296 -20.77 1.04 -1.00
C TRP A 296 -21.40 -0.20 -0.35
N TYR A 297 -22.27 -0.02 0.64
CA TYR A 297 -22.93 -1.14 1.34
C TYR A 297 -23.76 -1.99 0.38
N LYS A 298 -24.50 -1.34 -0.53
CA LYS A 298 -25.30 -2.03 -1.53
C LYS A 298 -24.40 -2.84 -2.47
N LYS A 299 -23.34 -2.23 -3.01
CA LYS A 299 -22.41 -2.89 -3.93
C LYS A 299 -21.70 -4.08 -3.32
N ILE A 300 -21.22 -3.97 -2.08
CA ILE A 300 -20.57 -5.08 -1.37
C ILE A 300 -21.57 -6.21 -1.12
N ASN A 301 -22.81 -5.88 -0.72
CA ASN A 301 -23.85 -6.89 -0.53
C ASN A 301 -24.18 -7.59 -1.84
N GLU A 302 -24.35 -6.87 -2.95
CA GLU A 302 -24.58 -7.46 -4.29
C GLU A 302 -23.42 -8.39 -4.67
N LEU A 303 -22.18 -7.91 -4.62
CA LEU A 303 -21.01 -8.73 -4.98
C LEU A 303 -20.83 -9.99 -4.15
N LEU A 304 -21.10 -9.94 -2.84
CA LEU A 304 -20.87 -11.08 -1.96
C LEU A 304 -22.10 -12.02 -1.89
N ASN A 305 -23.30 -11.55 -2.24
CA ASN A 305 -24.52 -12.36 -2.32
C ASN A 305 -24.81 -12.93 -3.72
N ASP A 306 -24.50 -12.23 -4.82
CA ASP A 306 -24.75 -12.67 -6.21
C ASP A 306 -23.90 -13.89 -6.62
N ILE A 307 -23.03 -14.34 -5.72
CA ILE A 307 -22.16 -15.52 -5.87
C ILE A 307 -22.58 -16.61 -4.87
N ASN A 308 -23.86 -16.64 -4.45
CA ASN A 308 -24.47 -17.71 -3.68
C ASN A 308 -25.46 -18.51 -4.52
#